data_AF-A0A016VBH3-F1
#
_entry.id   AF-A0A016VBH3-F1
#
_cell.length_a   1.000
_cell.length_b   1.000
_cell.length_c   1.000
_cell.angle_alpha   90.00
_cell.angle_beta   90.00
_cell.angle_gamma   90.00
#
_symmetry.space_group_name_H-M   'P 1'
#
loop_
_entity.id
_entity.type
_entity.pdbx_description
1 polymer ?
#
loop_
_entity_poly.entity_id
_entity_poly.type
_entity_poly.pdbx_seq_one_letter_code
_entity_poly.pdbx_strand_id
1 'polypeptide(L)'
;MIASVQNPREVFRSDEFLVQLAQPSSVRFSPFEHAPLEERREKFREAMAQRKLALTFIETGVNLSLDISTSTTAGNKIDFESFPFLFNGVLCTARGHIDSHLLTGRVQFRLSEESNTARDGNEAWSADQINNLRAMGLPL
;
A
#
# COMPACT_ATOMS: atom_id res chain seq x y z
N MET A 1 -0.05 -9.07 16.92
CA MET A 1 -0.10 -7.66 17.36
C MET A 1 0.45 -6.78 16.25
N ILE A 2 -0.42 -6.10 15.52
CA ILE A 2 0.01 -5.07 14.56
C ILE A 2 0.35 -3.85 15.41
N ALA A 3 1.61 -3.42 15.40
CA ALA A 3 2.09 -2.29 16.19
C ALA A 3 1.48 -0.98 15.66
N SER A 4 0.26 -0.67 16.11
CA SER A 4 -0.39 0.63 15.90
C SER A 4 0.04 1.56 17.02
N VAL A 5 0.45 2.78 16.67
CA VAL A 5 0.84 3.81 17.64
C VAL A 5 -0.36 4.21 18.51
N GLN A 6 -0.12 4.64 19.76
CA GLN A 6 -1.21 4.98 20.69
C GLN A 6 -2.11 6.14 20.19
N ASN A 7 -1.56 7.09 19.42
CA ASN A 7 -2.29 8.23 18.85
C ASN A 7 -1.99 8.41 17.35
N PRO A 8 -2.55 7.58 16.44
CA PRO A 8 -2.20 7.60 15.02
C PRO A 8 -2.54 8.92 14.33
N ARG A 9 -3.59 9.61 14.78
CA ARG A 9 -3.97 10.94 14.30
C ARG A 9 -2.93 12.01 14.61
N GLU A 10 -2.33 11.96 15.80
CA GLU A 10 -1.34 12.94 16.24
C GLU A 10 -0.01 12.69 15.53
N VAL A 11 0.39 11.41 15.41
CA VAL A 11 1.59 11.01 14.66
C VAL A 11 1.46 11.39 13.19
N PHE A 12 0.32 11.15 12.55
CA PHE A 12 0.11 11.55 11.15
C PHE A 12 0.22 13.06 10.91
N ARG A 13 -0.05 13.89 11.93
CA ARG A 13 0.05 15.35 11.85
C ARG A 13 1.40 15.91 12.29
N SER A 14 2.18 15.15 13.04
CA SER A 14 3.42 15.62 13.67
C SER A 14 4.66 15.03 12.99
N ASP A 15 4.53 13.86 12.37
CA ASP A 15 5.62 13.20 11.64
C ASP A 15 5.86 13.91 10.30
N GLU A 16 7.08 14.42 10.11
CA GLU A 16 7.45 15.23 8.95
C GLU A 16 7.23 14.50 7.62
N PHE A 17 7.49 13.18 7.59
CA PHE A 17 7.28 12.34 6.42
C PHE A 17 5.80 12.16 6.11
N LEU A 18 4.98 11.82 7.10
CA LEU A 18 3.53 11.65 6.92
C LEU A 18 2.87 12.98 6.54
N VAL A 19 3.30 14.10 7.10
CA VAL A 19 2.79 15.43 6.75
C VAL A 19 3.12 15.78 5.29
N GLN A 20 4.32 15.44 4.81
CA GLN A 20 4.68 15.62 3.41
C GLN A 20 3.85 14.70 2.50
N LEU A 21 3.77 13.41 2.83
CA LEU A 21 3.03 12.42 2.04
C LEU A 21 1.52 12.63 2.07
N ALA A 22 0.98 13.34 3.07
CA ALA A 22 -0.43 13.75 3.13
C ALA A 22 -0.78 14.81 2.07
N GLN A 23 0.21 15.56 1.58
CA GLN A 23 0.04 16.48 0.47
C GLN A 23 0.14 15.73 -0.86
N PRO A 24 -0.43 16.26 -1.96
CA PRO A 24 -0.29 15.65 -3.28
C PRO A 24 1.17 15.66 -3.76
N SER A 25 1.87 14.54 -3.55
CA SER A 25 3.26 14.36 -3.96
C SER A 25 3.39 13.73 -5.33
N SER A 26 4.42 14.14 -6.06
CA SER A 26 4.77 13.56 -7.36
C SER A 26 5.32 12.15 -7.21
N VAL A 27 4.80 11.23 -8.02
CA VAL A 27 5.21 9.83 -8.04
C VAL A 27 5.62 9.37 -9.43
N ARG A 28 6.44 8.33 -9.49
CA ARG A 28 6.78 7.58 -10.70
C ARG A 28 6.67 6.08 -10.47
N PHE A 29 6.31 5.33 -11.50
CA PHE A 29 6.42 3.87 -11.49
C PHE A 29 7.88 3.42 -11.41
N SER A 30 8.24 2.77 -10.30
CA SER A 30 9.62 2.39 -9.96
C SER A 30 10.20 1.24 -10.80
N PRO A 31 9.45 0.20 -11.17
CA PRO A 31 10.04 -0.96 -11.84
C PRO A 31 10.68 -0.62 -13.19
N PHE A 32 11.81 -1.28 -13.45
CA PHE A 32 12.51 -1.27 -14.73
C PHE A 32 12.89 0.13 -15.24
N GLU A 33 13.37 1.03 -14.38
CA GLU A 33 13.76 2.40 -14.82
C GLU A 33 14.83 2.43 -15.92
N HIS A 34 15.64 1.38 -16.01
CA HIS A 34 16.67 1.21 -17.04
C HIS A 34 16.13 0.69 -18.38
N ALA A 35 14.90 0.16 -18.40
CA ALA A 35 14.30 -0.43 -19.59
C ALA A 35 13.67 0.65 -20.50
N PRO A 36 13.53 0.36 -21.82
CA PRO A 36 12.81 1.22 -22.73
C PRO A 36 11.38 1.47 -22.27
N LEU A 37 10.87 2.65 -22.60
CA LEU A 37 9.59 3.14 -22.08
C LEU A 37 8.40 2.25 -22.49
N GLU A 38 8.46 1.59 -23.63
CA GLU A 38 7.43 0.65 -24.09
C GLU A 38 7.34 -0.60 -23.19
N GLU A 39 8.48 -1.19 -22.84
CA GLU A 39 8.55 -2.32 -21.91
C GLU A 39 8.05 -1.92 -20.51
N ARG A 40 8.41 -0.72 -20.05
CA ARG A 40 7.92 -0.19 -18.78
C ARG A 40 6.40 -0.01 -18.76
N ARG A 41 5.80 0.42 -19.87
CA ARG A 41 4.34 0.54 -20.00
C ARG A 41 3.65 -0.82 -19.95
N GLU A 42 4.24 -1.84 -20.56
CA GLU A 42 3.73 -3.21 -20.46
C GLU A 42 3.78 -3.71 -19.01
N LYS A 43 4.91 -3.52 -18.33
CA LYS A 43 5.07 -3.88 -16.91
C LYS A 43 4.11 -3.13 -16.01
N PHE A 44 3.87 -1.85 -16.28
CA PHE A 44 2.87 -1.07 -15.58
C PHE A 44 1.45 -1.62 -15.78
N ARG A 45 1.09 -2.03 -17.00
CA ARG A 45 -0.19 -2.67 -17.29
C ARG A 45 -0.35 -4.00 -16.54
N GLU A 46 0.71 -4.82 -16.49
CA GLU A 46 0.73 -6.06 -15.70
C GLU A 46 0.55 -5.78 -14.20
N ALA A 47 1.26 -4.78 -13.67
CA ALA A 47 1.16 -4.34 -12.28
C ALA A 47 -0.27 -3.88 -11.93
N MET A 48 -0.92 -3.12 -12.80
CA MET A 48 -2.32 -2.72 -12.65
C MET A 48 -3.28 -3.91 -12.71
N ALA A 49 -3.06 -4.87 -13.60
CA ALA A 49 -3.86 -6.09 -13.67
C ALA A 49 -3.74 -6.94 -12.39
N GLN A 50 -2.54 -6.98 -11.80
CA GLN A 50 -2.27 -7.64 -10.52
C GLN A 50 -2.70 -6.81 -9.30
N ARG A 51 -3.18 -5.57 -9.52
CA ARG A 51 -3.50 -4.60 -8.47
C ARG A 51 -2.34 -4.34 -7.50
N LYS A 52 -1.10 -4.38 -7.99
CA LYS A 52 0.11 -4.15 -7.18
C LYS A 52 0.98 -3.11 -7.85
N LEU A 53 1.05 -1.93 -7.26
CA LEU A 53 1.71 -0.78 -7.86
C LEU A 53 2.91 -0.36 -7.02
N ALA A 54 4.11 -0.49 -7.58
CA ALA A 54 5.34 0.00 -6.99
C ALA A 54 5.64 1.43 -7.47
N LEU A 55 5.66 2.37 -6.53
CA LEU A 55 5.82 3.80 -6.78
C LEU A 55 7.01 4.38 -6.01
N THR A 56 7.71 5.31 -6.67
CA THR A 56 8.72 6.16 -6.07
C THR A 56 8.13 7.55 -5.87
N PHE A 57 8.11 8.01 -4.62
CA PHE A 57 7.76 9.39 -4.25
C PHE A 57 8.99 10.26 -4.47
N ILE A 58 8.89 11.18 -5.44
CA ILE A 58 10.05 11.92 -5.95
C ILE A 58 10.60 12.89 -4.90
N GLU A 59 9.72 13.56 -4.16
CA GLU A 59 10.11 14.58 -3.18
C GLU A 59 10.78 13.96 -1.95
N THR A 60 10.30 12.80 -1.51
CA THR A 60 10.78 12.14 -0.29
C THR A 60 11.80 11.04 -0.58
N GLY A 61 11.96 10.64 -1.85
CA GLY A 61 12.85 9.53 -2.25
C GLY A 61 12.38 8.15 -1.79
N VAL A 62 11.14 8.02 -1.32
CA VAL A 62 10.61 6.77 -0.76
C VAL A 62 10.04 5.88 -1.86
N ASN A 63 10.38 4.58 -1.81
CA ASN A 63 9.79 3.56 -2.65
C ASN A 63 8.73 2.79 -1.86
N LEU A 64 7.53 2.67 -2.41
CA LEU A 64 6.42 1.98 -1.76
C LEU A 64 5.69 1.08 -2.75
N SER A 65 5.40 -0.14 -2.33
CA SER A 65 4.54 -1.09 -3.03
C SER A 65 3.14 -1.01 -2.43
N LEU A 66 2.16 -0.63 -3.24
CA LEU A 66 0.77 -0.43 -2.86
C LEU A 66 -0.12 -1.50 -3.48
N ASP A 67 -0.93 -2.17 -2.67
CA ASP A 67 -2.03 -2.99 -3.15
C ASP A 67 -3.23 -2.09 -3.48
N ILE A 68 -3.71 -2.15 -4.72
CA ILE A 68 -4.78 -1.30 -5.25
C ILE A 68 -6.14 -1.92 -4.94
N SER A 69 -6.99 -1.16 -4.24
CA SER A 69 -8.37 -1.54 -3.93
C SER A 69 -9.28 -1.24 -5.12
N THR A 70 -9.26 0.01 -5.58
CA THR A 70 -10.07 0.48 -6.71
C THR A 70 -9.20 1.21 -7.71
N SER A 71 -9.55 1.09 -8.99
CA SER A 71 -8.94 1.88 -10.06
C SER A 71 -9.99 2.22 -11.10
N THR A 72 -9.89 3.40 -11.69
CA THR A 72 -10.75 3.89 -12.75
C THR A 72 -9.89 4.55 -13.81
N THR A 73 -10.08 4.15 -15.05
CA THR A 73 -9.30 4.63 -16.18
C THR A 73 -10.12 5.61 -17.00
N ALA A 74 -9.59 6.82 -17.19
CA ALA A 74 -10.14 7.87 -18.05
C ALA A 74 -9.09 8.28 -19.08
N GLY A 75 -9.15 7.66 -20.27
CA GLY A 75 -8.11 7.81 -21.29
C GLY A 75 -6.76 7.27 -20.78
N ASN A 76 -5.75 8.14 -20.72
CA ASN A 76 -4.42 7.78 -20.23
C ASN A 76 -4.28 7.96 -18.71
N LYS A 77 -5.23 8.63 -18.06
CA LYS A 77 -5.20 8.88 -16.63
C LYS A 77 -5.87 7.73 -15.90
N ILE A 78 -5.15 7.14 -14.95
CA ILE A 78 -5.66 6.08 -14.09
C ILE A 78 -5.73 6.64 -12.68
N ASP A 79 -6.95 6.88 -12.20
CA ASP A 79 -7.21 7.21 -10.81
C ASP A 79 -7.27 5.90 -10.01
N PHE A 80 -6.62 5.87 -8.84
CA PHE A 80 -6.57 4.69 -8.00
C PHE A 80 -6.62 5.01 -6.51
N GLU A 81 -7.00 4.01 -5.74
CA GLU A 81 -6.99 4.01 -4.29
C GLU A 81 -6.43 2.68 -3.78
N SER A 82 -5.51 2.74 -2.82
CA SER A 82 -4.92 1.56 -2.21
C SER A 82 -5.83 0.96 -1.14
N PHE A 83 -5.60 -0.30 -0.80
CA PHE A 83 -6.02 -0.83 0.49
C PHE A 83 -5.33 -0.09 1.64
N PRO A 84 -5.92 -0.10 2.85
CA PRO A 84 -5.23 0.38 4.04
C PRO A 84 -3.93 -0.38 4.26
N PHE A 85 -2.85 0.34 4.53
CA PHE A 85 -1.53 -0.21 4.85
C PHE A 85 -0.94 0.52 6.06
N LEU A 86 -0.08 -0.18 6.79
CA LEU A 86 0.62 0.40 7.94
C LEU A 86 1.89 1.10 7.47
N PHE A 87 2.04 2.38 7.79
CA PHE A 87 3.24 3.16 7.52
C PHE A 87 3.70 3.82 8.81
N ASN A 88 4.90 3.49 9.29
CA ASN A 88 5.43 3.96 10.58
C ASN A 88 4.43 3.80 11.75
N GLY A 89 3.69 2.69 11.77
CA GLY A 89 2.68 2.41 12.81
C GLY A 89 1.36 3.18 12.67
N VAL A 90 1.17 3.93 11.58
CA VAL A 90 -0.07 4.64 11.24
C VAL A 90 -0.77 3.94 10.08
N LEU A 91 -2.04 3.61 10.26
CA LEU A 91 -2.86 3.02 9.20
C LEU A 91 -3.26 4.11 8.19
N CYS A 92 -2.77 3.99 6.96
CA CYS A 92 -2.98 4.97 5.90
C CYS A 92 -3.57 4.32 4.66
N THR A 93 -4.25 5.11 3.84
CA THR A 93 -4.60 4.78 2.46
C THR A 93 -3.91 5.76 1.52
N ALA A 94 -3.50 5.28 0.35
CA ALA A 94 -2.92 6.12 -0.69
C ALA A 94 -3.94 6.29 -1.81
N ARG A 95 -4.20 7.54 -2.19
CA ARG A 95 -5.10 7.87 -3.29
C ARG A 95 -4.42 8.83 -4.23
N GLY A 96 -4.59 8.60 -5.53
CA GLY A 96 -3.97 9.44 -6.52
C GLY A 96 -4.35 9.06 -7.93
N HIS A 97 -3.55 9.55 -8.86
CA HIS A 97 -3.63 9.17 -10.26
C HIS A 97 -2.24 9.02 -10.85
N ILE A 98 -2.14 8.20 -11.88
CA ILE A 98 -0.93 8.01 -12.67
C ILE A 98 -1.29 8.00 -14.15
N ASP A 99 -0.43 8.59 -14.97
CA ASP A 99 -0.54 8.53 -16.42
C ASP A 99 0.07 7.22 -16.94
N SER A 100 -0.69 6.44 -17.71
CA SER A 100 -0.29 5.14 -18.23
C SER A 100 0.79 5.19 -19.31
N HIS A 101 1.04 6.36 -19.90
CA HIS A 101 2.08 6.55 -20.92
C HIS A 101 3.36 7.18 -20.38
N LEU A 102 3.23 8.17 -19.50
CA LEU A 102 4.36 8.87 -18.86
C LEU A 102 4.86 8.11 -17.62
N LEU A 103 4.04 7.24 -17.05
CA LEU A 103 4.34 6.47 -15.84
C LEU A 103 4.64 7.35 -14.63
N THR A 104 4.08 8.56 -14.63
CA THR A 104 4.20 9.57 -13.59
C THR A 104 2.82 10.06 -13.16
N GLY A 105 2.71 10.50 -11.92
CA GLY A 105 1.43 10.86 -11.34
C GLY A 105 1.53 11.71 -10.10
N ARG A 106 0.40 11.85 -9.40
CA ARG A 106 0.34 12.44 -8.06
C ARG A 106 -0.45 11.56 -7.11
N VAL A 107 0.09 11.38 -5.91
CA VAL A 107 -0.50 10.56 -4.86
C VAL A 107 -0.41 11.32 -3.55
N GLN A 108 -1.44 11.16 -2.72
CA GLN A 108 -1.47 11.65 -1.36
C GLN A 108 -1.91 10.54 -0.42
N PHE A 109 -1.42 10.60 0.81
CA PHE A 109 -1.83 9.71 1.89
C PHE A 109 -3.03 10.30 2.61
N ARG A 110 -3.89 9.42 3.10
CA ARG A 110 -4.99 9.74 3.99
C ARG A 110 -4.91 8.81 5.18
N LEU A 111 -5.23 9.33 6.35
CA LEU A 111 -5.42 8.50 7.51
C LEU A 111 -6.62 7.59 7.27
N SER A 112 -6.44 6.29 7.50
CA SER A 112 -7.56 5.36 7.52
C SER A 112 -8.22 5.43 8.90
N GLU A 113 -9.49 5.83 8.95
CA GLU A 113 -10.28 5.82 10.19
C GLU A 113 -10.88 4.44 10.49
N GLU A 114 -10.69 3.48 9.59
CA GLU A 114 -11.06 2.09 9.84
C GLU A 114 -10.24 1.60 11.04
N SER A 115 -10.94 1.25 12.12
CA SER A 115 -10.36 0.63 13.30
C SER A 115 -9.39 -0.45 12.85
N ASN A 116 -8.23 -0.53 13.51
CA ASN A 116 -7.13 -1.47 13.27
C ASN A 116 -7.52 -2.97 13.52
N THR A 117 -8.78 -3.33 13.28
CA THR A 117 -9.46 -4.57 13.64
C THR A 117 -9.75 -5.50 12.45
N ALA A 118 -9.36 -5.16 11.22
CA ALA A 118 -9.71 -5.99 10.06
C ALA A 118 -8.54 -6.25 9.11
N ARG A 119 -7.46 -6.83 9.64
CA ARG A 119 -6.58 -7.74 8.90
C ARG A 119 -5.71 -8.53 9.87
N ASP A 120 -6.38 -9.11 10.86
CA ASP A 120 -5.79 -10.22 11.59
C ASP A 120 -5.82 -11.42 10.62
N GLY A 121 -4.67 -11.70 10.01
CA GLY A 121 -4.38 -13.04 9.54
C GLY A 121 -4.20 -14.01 10.71
N ASN A 122 -5.08 -13.95 11.73
CA ASN A 122 -5.30 -15.12 12.55
C ASN A 122 -6.07 -16.09 11.66
N GLU A 123 -5.32 -16.99 11.03
CA GLU A 123 -5.72 -18.38 11.12
C GLU A 123 -5.78 -18.72 12.62
N ALA A 124 -6.90 -18.38 13.26
CA ALA A 124 -7.25 -18.94 14.54
C ALA A 124 -7.39 -20.44 14.28
N TRP A 125 -6.40 -21.21 14.71
CA TRP A 125 -6.40 -22.66 14.56
C TRP A 125 -7.74 -23.17 15.13
N SER A 126 -8.52 -23.83 14.29
CA SER A 126 -9.79 -24.42 14.75
C SER A 126 -9.51 -25.38 15.90
N ALA A 127 -10.46 -25.54 16.83
CA ALA A 127 -10.30 -26.42 18.00
C ALA A 127 -9.87 -27.84 17.61
N ASP A 128 -10.28 -28.33 16.44
CA ASP A 128 -9.86 -29.60 15.86
C ASP A 128 -8.37 -29.65 15.49
N GLN A 129 -7.79 -28.55 14.99
CA GLN A 129 -6.37 -28.48 14.66
C GLN A 129 -5.51 -28.46 15.94
N ILE A 130 -5.99 -27.80 17.00
CA ILE A 130 -5.34 -27.80 18.31
C ILE A 130 -5.40 -29.19 18.95
N ASN A 131 -6.54 -29.89 18.84
CA ASN A 131 -6.67 -31.26 19.34
C ASN A 131 -5.77 -32.25 18.57
N ASN A 132 -5.61 -32.08 17.26
CA ASN A 132 -4.70 -32.90 16.46
C ASN A 132 -3.22 -32.68 16.85
N LEU A 133 -2.81 -31.45 17.14
CA LEU A 133 -1.45 -31.17 17.64
C LEU A 133 -1.20 -31.79 19.02
N ARG A 134 -2.20 -31.75 19.91
CA ARG A 134 -2.13 -32.40 21.23
C ARG A 134 -2.03 -33.93 21.10
N ALA A 135 -2.73 -34.52 20.14
CA ALA A 135 -2.65 -35.96 19.83
C ALA A 135 -1.27 -36.39 19.31
N MET A 136 -0.48 -35.45 18.76
CA MET A 136 0.89 -35.69 18.30
C MET A 136 1.98 -35.47 19.38
N GLY A 137 1.60 -35.19 20.63
CA GLY A 137 2.51 -35.26 21.78
C GLY A 137 3.57 -34.15 21.88
N LEU A 138 3.38 -33.02 21.19
CA LEU A 138 4.28 -31.86 21.28
C LEU A 138 3.81 -30.91 22.40
N PRO A 139 4.72 -30.40 23.27
CA PRO A 139 4.36 -29.41 24.27
C PRO A 139 4.09 -28.05 23.59
N LEU A 140 3.01 -27.40 24.02
CA LEU A 140 2.72 -26.00 23.74
C LEU A 140 3.60 -25.07 24.58
#